data_AF-A0A2M7LSL2-F1
#
_entry.id   AF-A0A2M7LSL2-F1
#
_cell.length_a   1.000
_cell.length_b   1.000
_cell.length_c   1.000
_cell.angle_alpha   90.00
_cell.angle_beta   90.00
_cell.angle_gamma   90.00
#
_symmetry.space_group_name_H-M   'P 1'
#
loop_
_entity.id
_entity.type
_entity.pdbx_description
1 polymer ?
#
loop_
_entity_poly.entity_id
_entity_poly.type
_entity_poly.pdbx_seq_one_letter_code
_entity_poly.pdbx_strand_id
1 'polypeptide(L)'
;MNNHVIVFDPTAKDSQSKFRGVGRYLQILRENFPNWIFTDSIENWSLKIENSSFINPFFNFFSPPLFIKRRFKKQIAIIHDLIPLKYPSYFPIGLKGSLNVFLNRIALRSYDTVVTDSEQSKKDIITIL
;
A
#
# COMPACT_ATOMS: atom_id res chain seq x y z
N MET A 1 6.78 4.44 -25.44
CA MET A 1 5.55 4.19 -24.66
C MET A 1 5.72 4.87 -23.32
N ASN A 2 4.86 5.83 -22.97
CA ASN A 2 4.96 6.53 -21.68
C ASN A 2 4.49 5.59 -20.57
N ASN A 3 5.44 5.10 -19.75
CA ASN A 3 5.09 4.40 -18.53
C ASN A 3 4.50 5.41 -17.54
N HIS A 4 3.20 5.30 -17.28
CA HIS A 4 2.56 6.10 -16.24
C HIS A 4 2.87 5.51 -14.86
N VAL A 5 3.08 6.38 -13.88
CA VAL A 5 3.14 5.99 -12.46
C VAL A 5 1.80 6.31 -11.83
N ILE A 6 1.18 5.31 -11.23
CA ILE A 6 -0.10 5.39 -10.55
C ILE A 6 0.15 5.17 -9.06
N VAL A 7 -0.32 6.10 -8.25
CA VAL A 7 -0.21 6.06 -6.79
C VAL A 7 -1.62 5.91 -6.20
N PHE A 8 -1.78 4.93 -5.31
CA PHE A 8 -3.02 4.78 -4.56
C PHE A 8 -3.14 5.86 -3.47
N ASP A 9 -4.25 6.60 -3.46
CA ASP A 9 -4.58 7.58 -2.43
C ASP A 9 -5.87 7.18 -1.69
N PRO A 10 -5.78 6.57 -0.50
CA PRO A 10 -6.95 6.25 0.32
C PRO A 10 -7.54 7.48 1.05
N THR A 11 -6.82 8.61 1.11
CA THR A 11 -7.20 9.80 1.90
C THR A 11 -8.31 10.62 1.26
N ALA A 12 -8.68 10.33 0.01
CA ALA A 12 -9.85 10.94 -0.64
C ALA A 12 -11.14 10.74 0.19
N LYS A 13 -11.22 9.67 0.98
CA LYS A 13 -12.37 9.32 1.83
C LYS A 13 -12.16 9.57 3.33
N ASP A 14 -10.98 10.04 3.74
CA ASP A 14 -10.60 10.25 5.14
C ASP A 14 -10.11 11.69 5.38
N SER A 15 -11.03 12.54 5.82
CA SER A 15 -10.77 13.96 6.09
C SER A 15 -9.83 14.20 7.28
N GLN A 16 -9.71 13.24 8.22
CA GLN A 16 -8.83 13.37 9.38
C GLN A 16 -7.37 13.05 9.02
N SER A 17 -7.16 12.06 8.16
CA SER A 17 -5.83 11.69 7.65
C SER A 17 -5.30 12.65 6.57
N LYS A 18 -6.14 13.55 6.04
CA LYS A 18 -5.77 14.48 4.96
C LYS A 18 -4.59 15.40 5.30
N PHE A 19 -4.42 15.77 6.57
CA PHE A 19 -3.41 16.76 7.01
C PHE A 19 -2.32 16.17 7.90
N ARG A 20 -2.30 14.85 8.16
CA ARG A 20 -1.32 14.17 9.02
C ARG A 20 -0.99 12.77 8.49
N GLY A 21 0.18 12.23 8.84
CA GLY A 21 0.58 10.88 8.44
C GLY A 21 0.53 10.67 6.91
N VAL A 22 -0.35 9.78 6.47
CA VAL A 22 -0.51 9.38 5.05
C VAL A 22 -0.87 10.57 4.14
N GLY A 23 -1.72 11.50 4.58
CA GLY A 23 -2.11 12.63 3.74
C GLY A 23 -0.97 13.61 3.47
N ARG A 24 -0.15 13.91 4.49
CA ARG A 24 1.05 14.74 4.30
C ARG A 24 2.07 14.05 3.41
N TYR A 25 2.26 12.74 3.57
CA TYR A 25 3.14 11.96 2.70
C TYR A 25 2.70 12.02 1.23
N LEU A 26 1.42 11.80 0.96
CA LEU A 26 0.84 11.90 -0.39
C LEU A 26 0.90 13.31 -0.96
N GLN A 27 0.72 14.34 -0.13
CA GLN A 27 0.89 15.73 -0.54
C GLN A 27 2.34 15.98 -1.02
N ILE A 28 3.35 15.55 -0.25
CA ILE A 28 4.75 15.70 -0.63
C ILE A 28 5.04 14.95 -1.95
N LEU A 29 4.47 13.75 -2.13
CA LEU A 29 4.60 13.02 -3.40
C LEU A 29 3.99 13.79 -4.57
N ARG A 30 2.82 14.42 -4.41
CA ARG A 30 2.21 15.25 -5.46
C ARG A 30 3.04 16.47 -5.82
N GLU A 31 3.56 17.15 -4.79
CA GLU A 31 4.38 18.36 -4.95
C GLU A 31 5.68 18.05 -5.72
N ASN A 32 6.29 16.88 -5.48
CA ASN A 32 7.54 16.49 -6.12
C ASN A 32 7.34 15.71 -7.43
N PHE A 33 6.17 15.09 -7.63
CA PHE A 33 5.86 14.27 -8.80
C PHE A 33 4.53 14.70 -9.45
N PRO A 34 4.45 15.92 -10.01
CA PRO A 34 3.20 16.46 -10.55
C PRO A 34 2.63 15.69 -11.75
N ASN A 35 3.46 14.91 -12.44
CA ASN A 35 3.07 14.10 -13.60
C ASN A 35 2.56 12.69 -13.22
N TRP A 36 2.56 12.33 -11.94
CA TRP A 36 2.04 11.04 -11.47
C TRP A 36 0.52 11.10 -11.28
N ILE A 37 -0.13 9.95 -11.46
CA ILE A 37 -1.58 9.83 -11.35
C ILE A 37 -1.93 9.33 -9.95
N PHE A 38 -2.67 10.11 -9.17
CA PHE A 38 -3.12 9.73 -7.83
C PHE A 38 -4.61 9.36 -7.88
N THR A 39 -4.98 8.17 -7.39
CA THR A 39 -6.36 7.67 -7.46
C THR A 39 -6.74 6.86 -6.23
N ASP A 40 -8.00 6.95 -5.82
CA ASP A 40 -8.61 6.12 -4.77
C ASP A 40 -9.37 4.90 -5.35
N SER A 41 -9.51 4.83 -6.67
CA SER A 41 -10.23 3.77 -7.38
C SER A 41 -9.35 3.10 -8.44
N ILE A 42 -9.39 1.76 -8.45
CA ILE A 42 -8.58 0.90 -9.34
C ILE A 42 -9.46 0.11 -10.32
N GLU A 43 -10.79 0.25 -10.23
CA GLU A 43 -11.76 -0.62 -10.91
C GLU A 43 -11.98 -0.31 -12.40
N ASN A 44 -11.59 0.88 -12.88
CA ASN A 44 -12.05 1.39 -14.19
C ASN A 44 -11.01 1.42 -15.33
N TRP A 45 -9.81 0.86 -15.21
CA TRP A 45 -8.72 1.12 -16.18
C TRP A 45 -8.11 -0.11 -16.87
N SER A 46 -8.95 -0.98 -17.43
CA SER A 46 -8.52 -2.26 -18.04
C SER A 46 -7.46 -2.18 -19.14
N LEU A 47 -7.27 -1.04 -19.84
CA LEU A 47 -6.30 -0.95 -20.96
C LEU A 47 -5.08 -0.03 -20.71
N LYS A 48 -5.15 0.91 -19.75
CA LYS A 48 -4.01 1.81 -19.42
C LYS A 48 -3.16 1.31 -18.25
N ILE A 49 -3.67 0.34 -17.47
CA ILE A 49 -3.03 -0.19 -16.27
C ILE A 49 -1.89 -1.18 -16.59
N GLU A 50 -2.07 -2.04 -17.58
CA GLU A 50 -1.14 -3.18 -17.79
C GLU A 50 0.31 -2.74 -18.03
N ASN A 51 0.53 -1.59 -18.67
CA ASN A 51 1.87 -1.05 -18.95
C ASN A 51 2.33 0.04 -17.97
N SER A 52 1.65 0.22 -16.85
CA SER A 52 2.00 1.24 -15.84
C SER A 52 2.67 0.66 -14.60
N SER A 53 3.34 1.52 -13.85
CA SER A 53 3.88 1.20 -12.52
C SER A 53 2.88 1.64 -11.46
N PHE A 54 2.60 0.78 -10.50
CA PHE A 54 1.71 1.06 -9.38
C PHE A 54 2.48 1.14 -8.07
N ILE A 55 2.14 2.13 -7.27
CA ILE A 55 2.66 2.33 -5.92
C ILE A 55 1.48 2.33 -4.96
N ASN A 56 1.50 1.42 -3.99
CA ASN A 56 0.67 1.51 -2.80
C ASN A 56 1.51 2.14 -1.67
N PRO A 57 1.35 3.45 -1.40
CA PRO A 57 2.19 4.17 -0.44
C PRO A 57 1.89 3.82 1.02
N PHE A 58 0.79 3.11 1.28
CA PHE A 58 0.40 2.69 2.62
C PHE A 58 -0.25 1.31 2.55
N PHE A 59 0.59 0.27 2.44
CA PHE A 59 0.11 -1.11 2.43
C PHE A 59 -0.30 -1.55 3.84
N ASN A 60 -1.61 -1.57 4.10
CA ASN A 60 -2.17 -1.86 5.42
C ASN A 60 -2.75 -3.29 5.48
N PHE A 61 -2.16 -4.13 6.34
CA PHE A 61 -2.62 -5.52 6.54
C PHE A 61 -3.99 -5.64 7.22
N PHE A 62 -4.48 -4.57 7.87
CA PHE A 62 -5.73 -4.59 8.63
C PHE A 62 -6.93 -4.07 7.84
N SER A 63 -6.71 -3.53 6.64
CA SER A 63 -7.76 -3.15 5.69
C SER A 63 -7.96 -4.25 4.65
N PRO A 64 -9.13 -4.33 3.96
CA PRO A 64 -9.29 -5.22 2.82
C PRO A 64 -8.20 -4.97 1.75
N PRO A 65 -7.65 -6.01 1.10
CA PRO A 65 -6.65 -5.83 0.06
C PRO A 65 -7.25 -5.12 -1.16
N LEU A 66 -6.47 -4.24 -1.79
CA LEU A 66 -6.88 -3.51 -3.00
C LEU A 66 -7.14 -4.44 -4.19
N PHE A 67 -6.30 -5.46 -4.33
CA PHE A 67 -6.44 -6.52 -5.31
C PHE A 67 -5.65 -7.74 -4.82
N ILE A 68 -6.10 -8.94 -5.18
CA ILE A 68 -5.44 -10.20 -4.81
C ILE A 68 -4.45 -10.65 -5.89
N LYS A 69 -4.65 -10.22 -7.13
CA LYS A 69 -3.85 -10.61 -8.30
C LYS A 69 -3.13 -9.41 -8.89
N ARG A 70 -2.03 -9.68 -9.60
CA ARG A 70 -1.28 -8.68 -10.35
C ARG A 70 -2.16 -8.01 -11.40
N ARG A 71 -2.09 -6.68 -11.48
CA ARG A 71 -2.76 -5.85 -12.49
C ARG A 71 -1.80 -4.97 -13.27
N PHE A 72 -0.67 -4.59 -12.68
CA PHE A 72 0.26 -3.62 -13.26
C PHE A 72 1.58 -4.28 -13.69
N LYS A 73 2.29 -3.65 -14.64
CA LYS A 73 3.62 -4.10 -15.08
C LYS A 73 4.62 -4.17 -13.94
N LYS A 74 4.57 -3.18 -13.04
CA LYS A 74 5.36 -3.14 -11.81
C LYS A 74 4.45 -2.74 -10.66
N GLN A 75 4.50 -3.45 -9.54
CA GLN A 75 3.74 -3.17 -8.34
C GLN A 75 4.67 -3.01 -7.14
N ILE A 76 4.60 -1.87 -6.47
CA ILE A 76 5.44 -1.51 -5.32
C ILE A 76 4.54 -1.29 -4.10
N ALA A 77 4.83 -2.01 -3.02
CA ALA A 77 4.16 -1.84 -1.74
C ALA A 77 5.09 -1.09 -0.80
N ILE A 78 4.58 -0.06 -0.13
CA ILE A 78 5.30 0.60 0.95
C ILE A 78 4.69 0.13 2.27
N ILE A 79 5.50 -0.58 3.06
CA ILE A 79 5.13 -1.07 4.39
C ILE A 79 5.95 -0.27 5.41
N HIS A 80 5.24 0.51 6.23
CA HIS A 80 5.88 1.36 7.24
C HIS A 80 6.30 0.56 8.46
N ASP A 81 5.37 -0.22 9.03
CA ASP A 81 5.65 -1.08 10.17
C ASP A 81 4.72 -2.31 10.20
N LEU A 82 5.03 -3.24 11.11
CA LEU A 82 4.22 -4.41 11.43
C LEU A 82 3.96 -4.51 12.94
N ILE A 83 3.86 -3.37 13.64
CA ILE A 83 3.79 -3.32 15.11
C ILE A 83 2.69 -4.25 15.66
N PRO A 84 1.45 -4.26 15.12
CA PRO A 84 0.42 -5.12 15.68
C PRO A 84 0.64 -6.62 15.42
N LEU A 85 1.39 -6.97 14.35
CA LEU A 85 1.78 -8.36 14.10
C LEU A 85 2.97 -8.79 14.96
N LYS A 86 3.88 -7.86 15.27
CA LYS A 86 5.06 -8.08 16.10
C LYS A 86 4.70 -8.19 17.59
N TYR A 87 3.71 -7.42 18.03
CA TYR A 87 3.32 -7.30 19.43
C TYR A 87 1.81 -7.59 19.63
N PRO A 88 1.31 -8.77 19.25
CA PRO A 88 -0.12 -9.06 19.27
C PRO A 88 -0.74 -9.06 20.68
N SER A 89 0.06 -9.25 21.73
CA SER A 89 -0.39 -9.13 23.13
C SER A 89 -0.75 -7.71 23.53
N TYR A 90 -0.09 -6.70 22.94
CA TYR A 90 -0.32 -5.28 23.21
C TYR A 90 -1.27 -4.65 22.19
N PHE A 91 -1.32 -5.21 20.98
CA PHE A 91 -2.17 -4.75 19.89
C PHE A 91 -3.00 -5.93 19.35
N PRO A 92 -4.01 -6.38 20.10
CA PRO A 92 -4.80 -7.55 19.73
C PRO A 92 -5.56 -7.29 18.42
N ILE A 93 -5.25 -8.11 17.41
CA ILE A 93 -5.96 -8.09 16.13
C ILE A 93 -7.18 -9.01 16.24
N GLY A 94 -8.38 -8.41 16.24
CA GLY A 94 -9.62 -9.19 16.28
C GLY A 94 -9.79 -10.08 15.04
N LEU A 95 -10.81 -10.94 15.02
CA LEU A 95 -11.07 -11.91 13.94
C LEU A 95 -11.05 -11.29 12.54
N LYS A 96 -11.67 -10.12 12.36
CA LYS A 96 -11.66 -9.38 11.09
C LYS A 96 -10.25 -8.93 10.69
N GLY A 97 -9.45 -8.49 11.66
CA GLY A 97 -8.05 -8.12 11.45
C GLY A 97 -7.23 -9.33 11.00
N SER A 98 -7.38 -10.48 11.67
CA SER A 98 -6.69 -11.72 11.29
C SER A 98 -7.04 -12.19 9.88
N LEU A 99 -8.31 -12.11 9.47
CA LEU A 99 -8.73 -12.42 8.11
C LEU A 99 -8.10 -11.45 7.09
N ASN A 100 -8.13 -10.15 7.36
CA ASN A 100 -7.51 -9.16 6.48
C ASN A 100 -6.00 -9.37 6.36
N VAL A 101 -5.31 -9.71 7.46
CA VAL A 101 -3.87 -10.02 7.45
C VAL A 101 -3.59 -11.21 6.54
N PHE A 102 -4.38 -12.28 6.66
CA PHE A 102 -4.26 -13.46 5.80
C PHE A 102 -4.44 -13.09 4.31
N LEU A 103 -5.51 -12.37 3.97
CA LEU A 103 -5.77 -11.95 2.60
C LEU A 103 -4.70 -11.00 2.05
N ASN A 104 -4.19 -10.08 2.86
CA ASN A 104 -3.13 -9.16 2.45
C ASN A 104 -1.78 -9.86 2.26
N ARG A 105 -1.47 -10.92 3.02
CA ARG A 105 -0.29 -11.76 2.74
C ARG A 105 -0.37 -12.41 1.37
N ILE A 106 -1.56 -12.87 0.97
CA ILE A 106 -1.78 -13.41 -0.38
C ILE A 106 -1.64 -12.28 -1.41
N ALA A 107 -2.27 -11.12 -1.19
CA ALA A 107 -2.19 -9.98 -2.08
C ALA A 107 -0.77 -9.46 -2.27
N LEU A 108 0.05 -9.44 -1.21
CA LEU A 108 1.43 -8.97 -1.22
C LEU A 108 2.30 -9.78 -2.19
N ARG A 109 2.00 -11.08 -2.42
CA ARG A 109 2.70 -11.90 -3.42
C ARG A 109 2.54 -11.39 -4.85
N SER A 110 1.55 -10.54 -5.12
CA SER A 110 1.41 -9.90 -6.42
C SER A 110 2.34 -8.69 -6.61
N TYR A 111 2.94 -8.17 -5.54
CA TYR A 111 3.87 -7.05 -5.57
C TYR A 111 5.29 -7.50 -5.88
N ASP A 112 6.01 -6.72 -6.69
CA ASP A 112 7.38 -7.01 -7.09
C ASP A 112 8.42 -6.52 -6.10
N THR A 113 8.07 -5.49 -5.32
CA THR A 113 9.01 -4.79 -4.47
C THR A 113 8.30 -4.24 -3.26
N VAL A 114 8.90 -4.48 -2.09
CA VAL A 114 8.50 -3.87 -0.83
C VAL A 114 9.54 -2.81 -0.49
N VAL A 115 9.07 -1.61 -0.18
CA VAL A 115 9.88 -0.50 0.35
C VAL A 115 9.45 -0.26 1.79
N THR A 116 10.41 0.06 2.65
CA THR A 116 10.17 0.37 4.05
C THR A 116 11.12 1.46 4.50
N ASP A 117 10.84 2.05 5.66
CA ASP A 117 11.50 3.25 6.16
C ASP A 117 12.83 2.98 6.90
N SER A 118 13.05 1.74 7.36
CA SER A 118 14.21 1.40 8.18
C SER A 118 14.67 -0.06 8.03
N GLU A 119 15.92 -0.32 8.40
CA GLU A 119 16.45 -1.69 8.49
C GLU A 119 15.74 -2.53 9.56
N GLN A 120 15.17 -1.90 10.60
CA GLN A 120 14.39 -2.60 11.60
C GLN A 120 13.06 -3.10 11.03
N SER A 121 12.31 -2.22 10.36
CA SER A 121 11.06 -2.58 9.68
C SER A 121 11.29 -3.65 8.62
N LYS A 122 12.41 -3.58 7.88
CA LYS A 122 12.83 -4.62 6.92
C LYS A 122 13.05 -5.99 7.58
N LYS A 123 13.75 -6.05 8.72
CA LYS A 123 13.94 -7.31 9.47
C LYS A 123 12.61 -7.87 9.96
N ASP A 124 11.74 -7.00 10.46
CA ASP A 124 10.40 -7.39 10.93
C ASP A 124 9.56 -7.95 9.75
N ILE A 125 9.59 -7.28 8.59
CA ILE A 125 8.95 -7.75 7.34
C ILE A 125 9.45 -9.15 6.95
N ILE A 126 10.77 -9.35 6.90
CA ILE A 126 11.37 -10.64 6.50
C ILE A 126 11.03 -11.75 7.51
N THR A 127 10.92 -11.43 8.79
CA THR A 127 10.69 -12.43 9.84
C THR A 127 9.21 -12.79 9.99
N ILE A 128 8.31 -11.81 9.80
CA ILE A 128 6.88 -11.96 10.09
C ILE A 128 6.07 -12.35 8.86
N LEU A 129 6.41 -11.84 7.67
CA LEU A 129 5.57 -11.94 6.46
C LEU A 129 5.89 -13.15 5.58
#